data_AF-A0A661JNG4-F1
#
_entry.id   AF-A0A661JNG4-F1
#
_cell.length_a   1.000
_cell.length_b   1.000
_cell.length_c   1.000
_cell.angle_alpha   90.00
_cell.angle_beta   90.00
_cell.angle_gamma   90.00
#
_symmetry.space_group_name_H-M   'P 1'
#
loop_
_entity.id
_entity.type
_entity.pdbx_description
1 polymer ?
#
loop_
_entity_poly.entity_id
_entity_poly.type
_entity_poly.pdbx_seq_one_letter_code
_entity_poly.pdbx_strand_id
1 'polypeptide(L)'
;MKLLYVANARLPTEKAHGVQIVKMCEAFTQNGAEVELVVPFRVQTAQMRRVRDLWAYYGVRQRFKLTRLPSLDLLFLDRHLPGRFFYLPFYVQSLTFN
;
A
#
# COMPACT_ATOMS: atom_id res chain seq x y z
N MET A 1 -9.45 -10.08 -18.87
CA MET A 1 -8.70 -8.79 -19.02
C MET A 1 -7.66 -8.72 -17.91
N LYS A 2 -6.44 -8.23 -18.17
CA LYS A 2 -5.42 -8.03 -17.12
C LYS A 2 -5.47 -6.58 -16.62
N LEU A 3 -5.49 -6.39 -15.30
CA LEU A 3 -5.55 -5.07 -14.67
C LEU A 3 -4.41 -4.91 -13.65
N LEU A 4 -3.47 -4.03 -13.96
CA LEU A 4 -2.45 -3.60 -13.02
C LEU A 4 -2.96 -2.37 -12.23
N TYR A 5 -3.24 -2.55 -10.95
CA TYR A 5 -3.67 -1.46 -10.06
C TYR A 5 -2.47 -0.97 -9.28
N VAL A 6 -1.91 0.19 -9.65
CA VAL A 6 -0.76 0.77 -8.96
C VAL A 6 -1.23 1.78 -7.92
N ALA A 7 -0.80 1.62 -6.67
CA ALA A 7 -1.11 2.58 -5.61
C ALA A 7 0.12 2.85 -4.75
N ASN A 8 0.54 4.12 -4.68
CA ASN A 8 1.54 4.57 -3.71
C ASN A 8 0.89 4.68 -2.30
N ALA A 9 0.56 3.54 -1.73
CA ALA A 9 -0.14 3.42 -0.45
C ALA A 9 0.50 2.36 0.44
N ARG A 10 0.54 2.61 1.75
CA ARG A 10 0.87 1.59 2.74
C ARG A 10 -0.35 0.72 3.01
N LEU A 11 -0.20 -0.58 2.80
CA LEU A 11 -1.19 -1.59 3.16
C LEU A 11 -0.59 -2.63 4.11
N PRO A 12 -1.32 -3.07 5.16
CA PRO A 12 -2.62 -2.55 5.62
C PRO A 12 -2.49 -1.14 6.24
N THR A 13 -3.63 -0.49 6.43
CA THR A 13 -3.76 0.83 7.07
C THR A 13 -5.14 0.97 7.69
N GLU A 14 -5.23 1.70 8.81
CA GLU A 14 -6.49 2.12 9.43
C GLU A 14 -7.20 3.26 8.66
N LYS A 15 -6.57 3.84 7.64
CA LYS A 15 -7.15 4.92 6.83
C LYS A 15 -8.13 4.40 5.77
N ALA A 16 -9.16 5.19 5.47
CA ALA A 16 -10.23 4.86 4.53
C ALA A 16 -9.74 4.54 3.10
N HIS A 17 -8.64 5.15 2.64
CA HIS A 17 -8.11 4.85 1.32
C HIS A 17 -7.66 3.37 1.17
N GLY A 18 -7.28 2.71 2.27
CA GLY A 18 -6.88 1.30 2.22
C GLY A 18 -8.04 0.37 1.86
N VAL A 19 -9.21 0.60 2.46
CA VAL A 19 -10.41 -0.19 2.14
C VAL A 19 -10.87 0.10 0.71
N GLN A 20 -10.80 1.36 0.27
CA GLN A 20 -11.17 1.73 -1.09
C GLN A 20 -10.30 1.00 -2.13
N ILE A 21 -8.97 1.04 -2.02
CA ILE A 21 -8.05 0.36 -2.94
C ILE A 21 -8.34 -1.14 -3.00
N VAL A 22 -8.41 -1.79 -1.83
CA VAL A 22 -8.53 -3.25 -1.74
C VAL A 22 -9.89 -3.72 -2.24
N LYS A 23 -10.99 -3.01 -1.91
CA LYS A 23 -12.33 -3.37 -2.35
C LYS A 23 -12.58 -3.10 -3.83
N MET A 24 -11.94 -2.07 -4.40
CA MET A 24 -11.97 -1.87 -5.85
C MET A 24 -11.29 -3.02 -6.59
N CYS A 25 -10.11 -3.44 -6.15
CA CYS A 25 -9.40 -4.59 -6.73
C CYS A 25 -10.21 -5.89 -6.61
N GLU A 26 -10.85 -6.12 -5.47
CA GLU A 26 -11.77 -7.25 -5.29
C GLU A 26 -12.95 -7.18 -6.27
N ALA A 27 -13.60 -6.03 -6.41
CA ALA A 27 -14.72 -5.86 -7.33
C ALA A 27 -14.31 -6.10 -8.80
N PHE A 28 -13.14 -5.63 -9.23
CA PHE A 28 -12.62 -5.92 -10.57
C PHE A 28 -12.37 -7.42 -10.77
N THR A 29 -11.85 -8.09 -9.75
CA THR A 29 -11.62 -9.54 -9.79
C THR A 29 -12.93 -10.33 -9.88
N GLN A 30 -13.96 -9.89 -9.14
CA GLN A 30 -15.33 -10.42 -9.23
C GLN A 30 -15.94 -10.27 -10.62
N ASN A 31 -15.56 -9.22 -11.35
CA ASN A 31 -15.97 -8.99 -12.73
C ASN A 31 -15.06 -9.70 -13.77
N GLY A 32 -14.22 -10.65 -13.34
CA GLY A 32 -13.41 -11.49 -14.23
C GLY A 32 -12.10 -10.85 -14.73
N ALA A 33 -11.67 -9.75 -14.12
CA ALA A 33 -10.33 -9.22 -14.38
C ALA A 33 -9.26 -10.02 -13.59
N GLU A 34 -8.12 -10.26 -14.23
CA GLU A 34 -6.90 -10.73 -13.56
C GLU A 34 -6.21 -9.51 -12.95
N VAL A 35 -6.43 -9.28 -11.66
CA VAL A 35 -5.97 -8.07 -10.96
C VAL A 35 -4.64 -8.32 -10.25
N GLU A 36 -3.71 -7.40 -10.45
CA GLU A 36 -2.49 -7.28 -9.67
C GLU A 36 -2.43 -5.88 -9.03
N LEU A 37 -2.49 -5.84 -7.70
CA LEU A 37 -2.28 -4.63 -6.91
C LEU A 37 -0.79 -4.48 -6.62
N VAL A 38 -0.20 -3.41 -7.13
CA VAL A 38 1.20 -3.06 -6.93
C VAL A 38 1.29 -1.89 -5.96
N VAL A 39 1.99 -2.11 -4.85
CA VAL A 39 2.24 -1.08 -3.83
C VAL A 39 3.73 -1.02 -3.48
N PRO A 40 4.24 0.11 -2.99
CA PRO A 40 5.60 0.15 -2.48
C PRO A 40 5.71 -0.67 -1.19
N PHE A 41 6.88 -1.27 -0.99
CA PHE A 41 7.32 -1.72 0.31
C PHE A 41 7.45 -0.50 1.23
N ARG A 42 6.72 -0.51 2.36
CA ARG A 42 6.82 0.51 3.39
C ARG A 42 6.88 -0.13 4.77
N VAL A 43 7.67 0.44 5.65
CA VAL A 43 7.76 0.08 7.06
C VAL A 43 6.41 0.33 7.73
N GLN A 44 5.93 -0.71 8.40
CA GLN A 44 4.60 -0.70 8.98
C GLN A 44 4.60 -0.16 10.41
N THR A 45 3.50 0.49 10.81
CA THR A 45 3.29 0.94 12.20
C THR A 45 3.21 -0.25 13.15
N ALA A 46 3.47 0.00 14.44
CA ALA A 46 3.37 -1.05 15.46
C ALA A 46 1.96 -1.67 15.53
N GLN A 47 0.92 -0.87 15.30
CA GLN A 47 -0.48 -1.31 15.26
C GLN A 47 -0.72 -2.24 14.07
N MET A 48 -0.37 -1.81 12.86
CA MET A 48 -0.64 -2.56 11.63
C MET A 48 0.31 -3.75 11.42
N ARG A 49 1.47 -3.82 12.09
CA ARG A 49 2.33 -5.02 12.09
C ARG A 49 1.64 -6.26 12.68
N ARG A 50 0.61 -6.07 13.51
CA ARG A 50 -0.17 -7.18 14.09
C ARG A 50 -1.07 -7.84 13.06
N VAL A 51 -1.39 -7.14 11.97
CA VAL A 51 -2.19 -7.68 10.86
C VAL A 51 -1.33 -8.62 10.04
N ARG A 52 -1.55 -9.93 10.21
CA ARG A 52 -0.82 -10.97 9.47
C ARG A 52 -1.45 -11.31 8.12
N ASP A 53 -2.75 -11.12 7.97
CA ASP A 53 -3.50 -11.40 6.74
C ASP A 53 -4.23 -10.13 6.27
N LEU A 54 -3.80 -9.62 5.12
CA LEU A 54 -4.39 -8.44 4.48
C LEU A 54 -5.84 -8.70 4.07
N TRP A 55 -6.12 -9.89 3.54
CA TRP A 55 -7.43 -10.27 3.02
C TRP A 55 -8.43 -10.39 4.14
N ALA A 56 -8.05 -11.03 5.25
CA ALA A 56 -8.87 -11.10 6.45
C ALA A 56 -9.16 -9.70 7.02
N TYR A 57 -8.14 -8.83 7.10
CA TYR A 57 -8.29 -7.47 7.63
C TYR A 57 -9.29 -6.61 6.85
N TYR A 58 -9.30 -6.72 5.52
CA TYR A 58 -10.25 -6.00 4.65
C TYR A 58 -11.50 -6.83 4.32
N GLY A 59 -11.67 -8.04 4.86
CA GLY A 59 -12.79 -8.92 4.56
C GLY A 59 -12.92 -9.25 3.07
N VAL A 60 -11.81 -9.50 2.38
CA VAL A 60 -11.75 -9.87 0.96
C VAL A 60 -12.11 -11.34 0.80
N ARG A 61 -13.15 -11.60 0.01
CA ARG A 61 -13.63 -12.94 -0.36
C ARG A 61 -12.91 -13.45 -1.60
N GLN A 62 -12.73 -12.59 -2.60
CA GLN A 62 -12.04 -12.95 -3.83
C GLN A 62 -10.64 -12.35 -3.86
N ARG A 63 -9.64 -13.22 -3.67
CA ARG A 63 -8.23 -12.82 -3.63
C ARG A 63 -7.72 -12.44 -5.02
N PHE A 64 -6.82 -11.48 -5.03
CA PHE A 64 -6.09 -11.02 -6.21
C PHE A 64 -4.60 -10.93 -5.88
N LYS A 65 -3.76 -10.74 -6.90
CA LYS A 65 -2.31 -10.69 -6.69
C LYS A 65 -1.92 -9.38 -6.01
N LEU A 66 -1.08 -9.46 -4.98
CA LEU A 66 -0.47 -8.31 -4.32
C LEU A 66 1.04 -8.38 -4.51
N THR A 67 1.59 -7.35 -5.14
CA THR A 67 3.04 -7.21 -5.33
C THR A 67 3.53 -6.00 -4.56
N ARG A 68 4.58 -6.20 -3.76
CA ARG A 68 5.27 -5.13 -3.05
C ARG A 68 6.58 -4.84 -3.76
N LEU A 69 6.70 -3.67 -4.38
CA LEU A 69 7.95 -3.26 -5.01
C LEU A 69 8.92 -2.73 -3.97
N PRO A 70 10.23 -3.04 -4.05
CA PRO A 70 11.24 -2.39 -3.23
C PRO A 70 11.12 -0.86 -3.34
N SER A 71 11.09 -0.17 -2.21
CA SER A 71 11.05 1.29 -2.15
C SER A 71 11.82 1.74 -0.92
N LEU A 72 12.54 2.85 -1.03
CA LEU A 72 13.35 3.38 0.05
C LEU A 72 12.46 4.13 1.04
N ASP A 73 12.02 3.45 2.09
CA ASP A 73 11.14 4.07 3.10
C ASP A 73 11.96 4.73 4.22
N LEU A 74 12.16 6.04 4.08
CA LEU A 74 12.79 6.90 5.09
C LEU A 74 11.78 7.69 5.93
N LEU A 75 10.48 7.44 5.79
CA LEU A 75 9.42 8.21 6.46
C LEU A 75 9.45 8.08 7.99
N PHE A 76 10.17 7.10 8.54
CA PHE A 76 10.41 7.00 9.98
C PHE A 76 11.27 8.17 10.50
N LEU A 77 12.04 8.83 9.64
CA LEU A 77 12.92 9.94 9.98
C LEU A 77 12.19 11.29 10.01
N ASP A 78 10.99 11.39 9.46
CA ASP A 78 10.17 12.61 9.39
C ASP A 78 9.99 13.27 10.77
N ARG A 79 9.87 12.46 11.84
CA ARG A 79 9.69 12.96 13.22
C ARG A 79 10.91 13.69 13.79
N HIS A 80 12.07 13.56 13.16
CA HIS A 80 13.33 14.13 13.64
C HIS A 80 13.88 15.25 12.74
N LEU A 81 13.21 15.54 11.62
CA LEU A 81 13.69 16.54 10.65
C LEU A 81 13.05 17.92 10.92
N PRO A 82 13.84 19.02 10.89
CA PRO A 82 13.31 20.37 11.02
C PRO A 82 12.43 20.73 9.81
N GLY A 83 11.43 21.59 10.01
CA GLY A 83 10.28 21.79 9.10
C GLY A 83 10.59 22.01 7.61
N ARG A 84 11.77 22.55 7.26
CA ARG A 84 12.18 22.72 5.85
C ARG A 84 12.48 21.41 5.11
N PHE A 85 12.79 20.34 5.83
CA PHE A 85 13.16 19.02 5.29
C PHE A 85 12.11 17.94 5.53
N PHE A 86 10.99 18.32 6.16
CA PHE A 86 9.94 17.39 6.58
C PHE A 86 9.40 16.51 5.43
N TYR A 87 9.32 17.06 4.21
CA TYR A 87 8.79 16.34 3.05
C TYR A 87 9.83 15.55 2.25
N LEU A 88 11.14 15.74 2.51
CA LEU A 88 12.18 15.09 1.72
C LEU A 88 12.08 13.56 1.74
N PRO A 89 11.88 12.89 2.89
CA PRO A 89 11.78 11.43 2.90
C PRO A 89 10.58 10.91 2.09
N PHE A 90 9.47 11.65 2.06
CA PHE A 90 8.31 11.32 1.23
C PHE A 90 8.63 11.40 -0.27
N TYR A 91 9.36 12.42 -0.71
CA TYR A 91 9.77 12.54 -2.11
C TYR A 91 10.76 11.43 -2.50
N VAL A 92 11.74 11.13 -1.66
CA VAL A 92 12.67 10.01 -1.89
C VAL A 92 11.92 8.68 -1.99
N GLN A 93 10.98 8.42 -1.08
CA GLN A 93 10.16 7.21 -1.12
C GLN A 93 9.32 7.13 -2.41
N SER A 94 8.74 8.26 -2.83
CA SER A 94 7.90 8.30 -4.03
C SER A 94 8.70 8.15 -5.33
N LEU A 95 9.90 8.73 -5.40
CA LEU A 95 10.79 8.61 -6.58
C LEU A 95 11.39 7.20 -6.71
N THR A 96 11.62 6.52 -5.59
CA THR A 96 12.15 5.15 -5.58
C THR A 96 11.08 4.10 -5.85
N PHE A 97 9.80 4.46 -5.85
CA PHE A 97 8.71 3.61 -6.32
C PHE A 97 8.59 3.73 -7.85
N ASN A 98 9.37 2.93 -8.58
CA ASN A 98 9.34 2.77 -10.04
C ASN A 98 9.26 1.29 -10.42
#